data_AF-A0A374T8G5-F1
#
_entry.id   AF-A0A374T8G5-F1
#
_cell.length_a   1.000
_cell.length_b   1.000
_cell.length_c   1.000
_cell.angle_alpha   90.00
_cell.angle_beta   90.00
_cell.angle_gamma   90.00
#
_symmetry.space_group_name_H-M   'P 1'
#
loop_
_entity.id
_entity.type
_entity.pdbx_description
1 polymer ?
#
loop_
_entity_poly.entity_id
_entity_poly.type
_entity_poly.pdbx_seq_one_letter_code
_entity_poly.pdbx_strand_id
1 'polypeptide(L)' 'MDKLPMNDVPMLVSAINFLLRDHEFDTLDEICNHFNVNRAALEAKVATQGFEWSEAQHKFW' A
#
# COMPACT_ATOMS: atom_id res chain seq x y z
N MET A 1 -10.97 -8.69 8.59
CA MET A 1 -10.39 -9.02 7.26
C MET A 1 -8.89 -8.84 7.43
N ASP A 2 -8.21 -9.89 7.88
CA ASP A 2 -6.90 -9.78 8.57
C ASP A 2 -5.67 -9.80 7.64
N LYS A 3 -5.83 -9.62 6.33
CA LYS A 3 -4.71 -9.69 5.37
C LYS A 3 -4.90 -8.75 4.20
N LEU A 4 -3.86 -7.97 3.89
CA LEU A 4 -3.77 -7.23 2.63
C LEU A 4 -3.78 -8.22 1.46
N PRO A 5 -4.47 -7.90 0.35
CA PRO A 5 -4.58 -8.77 -0.81
C PRO A 5 -3.30 -8.73 -1.64
N MET A 6 -2.25 -9.31 -1.09
CA MET A 6 -0.93 -9.42 -1.70
C MET A 6 -0.95 -10.11 -3.07
N ASN A 7 -1.91 -10.99 -3.34
CA ASN A 7 -1.98 -11.70 -4.63
C ASN A 7 -2.40 -10.79 -5.79
N ASP A 8 -3.13 -9.72 -5.51
CA ASP A 8 -3.68 -8.83 -6.52
C ASP A 8 -3.17 -7.41 -6.33
N VAL A 9 -2.16 -7.05 -7.12
CA VAL A 9 -1.50 -5.73 -7.07
C VAL A 9 -2.50 -4.56 -7.17
N PRO A 10 -3.47 -4.55 -8.11
CA PRO A 10 -4.44 -3.46 -8.20
C PRO A 10 -5.35 -3.37 -6.95
N MET A 11 -5.69 -4.52 -6.37
CA MET A 11 -6.54 -4.58 -5.18
C MET A 11 -5.76 -4.16 -3.93
N LEU A 12 -4.48 -4.49 -3.86
CA LEU A 12 -3.54 -4.07 -2.82
C LEU A 12 -3.35 -2.55 -2.81
N VAL A 13 -3.05 -1.98 -3.98
CA VAL A 13 -2.94 -0.53 -4.18
C VAL A 13 -4.24 0.18 -3.79
N SER A 14 -5.38 -0.35 -4.22
CA SER A 14 -6.69 0.20 -3.86
C SER A 14 -6.93 0.14 -2.35
N ALA A 15 -6.65 -0.99 -1.70
CA ALA A 15 -6.82 -1.14 -0.26
C ALA A 15 -5.95 -0.15 0.51
N ILE A 16 -4.68 0.00 0.13
CA ILE A 16 -3.76 0.96 0.77
C ILE A 16 -4.23 2.40 0.56
N ASN A 17 -4.64 2.76 -0.66
CA ASN A 17 -5.19 4.07 -0.94
C ASN A 17 -6.49 4.34 -0.15
N PHE A 18 -7.34 3.32 0.06
CA PHE A 18 -8.53 3.44 0.91
C PHE A 18 -8.16 3.70 2.37
N LEU A 19 -7.20 2.95 2.92
CA LEU A 19 -6.73 3.10 4.30
C LEU A 19 -6.11 4.47 4.57
N LEU A 20 -5.28 4.96 3.63
CA LEU A 20 -4.66 6.29 3.71
C LEU A 20 -5.70 7.40 3.56
N ARG A 21 -6.71 7.20 2.70
CA ARG A 21 -7.81 8.16 2.51
C ARG A 21 -8.72 8.24 3.73
N ASP A 22 -8.95 7.14 4.44
CA ASP A 22 -9.77 7.12 5.64
C ASP A 22 -9.06 7.72 6.86
N HIS A 23 -7.80 8.17 6.70
CA HIS A 23 -6.94 8.64 7.79
C HIS A 23 -6.76 7.58 8.91
N GLU A 24 -6.95 6.30 8.59
CA GLU A 24 -6.72 5.19 9.51
C GLU A 24 -5.20 4.99 9.73
N PHE A 25 -4.41 5.42 8.75
CA PHE A 25 -2.95 5.46 8.77
C PHE A 25 -2.45 6.73 8.08
N ASP A 26 -1.40 7.35 8.61
CA ASP A 26 -0.79 8.56 8.02
C ASP A 26 0.31 8.21 7.01
N THR A 27 0.93 7.04 7.17
CA THR A 27 2.06 6.62 6.34
C THR A 27 1.94 5.18 5.85
N LEU A 28 2.58 4.92 4.71
CA LEU A 28 2.74 3.56 4.19
C LEU A 28 3.48 2.65 5.19
N ASP A 29 4.38 3.22 5.99
CA ASP A 29 5.17 2.46 6.95
C ASP A 29 4.30 1.90 8.08
N GLU A 30 3.34 2.66 8.58
CA GLU A 30 2.38 2.17 9.59
C GLU A 30 1.52 1.04 9.03
N ILE A 31 1.05 1.17 7.79
CA ILE A 31 0.32 0.10 7.10
C ILE A 31 1.21 -1.13 6.96
N CYS A 32 2.44 -0.96 6.49
CA CYS A 32 3.39 -2.05 6.34
C CYS A 32 3.66 -2.75 7.68
N ASN A 33 3.86 -2.00 8.75
CA ASN A 33 4.06 -2.56 10.09
C ASN A 33 2.81 -3.27 10.62
N HIS A 34 1.62 -2.70 10.42
CA HIS A 34 0.35 -3.28 10.87
C HIS A 34 0.06 -4.63 10.18
N PHE A 35 0.28 -4.70 8.87
CA PHE A 35 0.07 -5.92 8.09
C PHE A 35 1.30 -6.83 8.04
N ASN A 36 2.37 -6.48 8.73
CA ASN A 36 3.66 -7.19 8.75
C ASN A 36 4.21 -7.44 7.33
N VAL A 37 4.19 -6.39 6.52
CA VAL A 37 4.59 -6.33 5.12
C VAL A 37 5.89 -5.55 4.99
N ASN A 38 6.79 -6.02 4.14
CA ASN A 38 7.98 -5.24 3.81
C ASN A 38 7.64 -4.18 2.76
N ARG A 39 7.79 -2.90 3.11
CA ARG A 39 7.58 -1.75 2.21
C ARG A 39 8.36 -1.90 0.89
N ALA A 40 9.63 -2.28 0.93
CA ALA A 40 10.43 -2.43 -0.28
C ALA A 40 9.90 -3.56 -1.19
N ALA A 41 9.43 -4.66 -0.60
CA ALA A 41 8.83 -5.76 -1.36
C ALA A 41 7.47 -5.36 -1.95
N LEU A 42 6.69 -4.57 -1.22
CA LEU A 42 5.43 -4.01 -1.67
C LEU A 42 5.66 -3.06 -2.86
N GLU A 43 6.55 -2.09 -2.72
CA GLU A 43 6.91 -1.12 -3.76
C GLU A 43 7.43 -1.84 -5.01
N ALA A 44 8.32 -2.82 -4.86
CA ALA A 44 8.78 -3.64 -5.98
C ALA A 44 7.63 -4.38 -6.68
N LYS A 45 6.67 -4.88 -5.91
CA LYS A 45 5.52 -5.63 -6.43
C LYS A 45 4.54 -4.74 -7.19
N VAL A 46 4.20 -3.58 -6.63
CA VAL A 46 3.29 -2.63 -7.29
C VAL A 46 3.96 -1.99 -8.52
N ALA A 47 5.28 -1.76 -8.47
CA ALA A 47 6.07 -1.32 -9.61
C ALA A 47 6.06 -2.32 -10.78
N THR A 48 5.90 -3.63 -10.54
CA THR A 48 5.76 -4.62 -11.63
C THR A 48 4.55 -4.37 -12.53
N GLN A 49 3.54 -3.65 -12.02
CA GLN A 49 2.36 -3.26 -12.77
C GLN A 49 2.34 -1.77 -13.12
N GLY A 50 3.44 -1.05 -12.87
CA GLY A 50 3.57 0.37 -13.17
C GLY A 50 2.95 1.30 -12.12
N PHE A 51 2.68 0.81 -10.90
CA PHE A 51 2.24 1.67 -9.81
C PHE A 51 3.42 2.26 -9.05
N GLU A 52 3.33 3.54 -8.68
CA GLU A 52 4.38 4.29 -7.99
C GLU A 52 3.87 4.91 -6.69
N TRP A 53 4.68 4.86 -5.63
CA TRP A 53 4.35 5.49 -4.35
C TRP A 53 4.62 7.00 -4.41
N SER A 54 3.64 7.82 -4.02
CA SER A 54 3.78 9.26 -3.90
C SER A 54 3.70 9.72 -2.45
N GLU A 55 4.86 10.05 -1.88
CA GLU A 55 4.96 10.63 -0.52
C GLU A 55 4.28 11.99 -0.42
N ALA A 56 4.19 12.77 -1.51
CA ALA A 56 3.53 14.07 -1.48
C ALA A 56 2.00 13.97 -1.34
N GLN A 57 1.41 12.86 -1.80
CA GLN A 57 -0.04 12.66 -1.81
C GLN A 57 -0.49 11.51 -0.91
N HIS A 58 0.45 10.86 -0.20
CA HIS A 58 0.23 9.66 0.60
C HIS A 58 -0.65 8.64 -0.14
N LYS A 59 -0.28 8.31 -1.38
CA LYS A 59 -1.02 7.32 -2.20
C LYS A 59 -0.14 6.70 -3.28
N PHE A 60 -0.58 5.56 -3.79
CA PHE A 60 -0.05 4.95 -5.01
C PHE A 60 -0.76 5.52 -6.25
N TRP A 61 0.03 5.80 -7.29
CA TRP A 61 -0.38 6.20 -8.64
C TRP A 61 -0.25 5.07 -9.62
#